data_AF-T1BGV5-F1
#
_entry.id   AF-T1BGV5-F1
#
_cell.length_a   1.000
_cell.length_b   1.000
_cell.length_c   1.000
_cell.angle_alpha   90.00
_cell.angle_beta   90.00
_cell.angle_gamma   90.00
#
_symmetry.space_group_name_H-M   'P 1'
#
loop_
_entity.id
_entity.type
_entity.pdbx_description
1 polymer ?
#
loop_
_entity_poly.entity_id
_entity_poly.type
_entity_poly.pdbx_seq_one_letter_code
_entity_poly.pdbx_strand_id
1 'polypeptide(L)'
;MNAVQYAFHLDVMEAALAARVPYLDFGGLFHMTRRQLALDERFRAAGLLAVPGLGQVPGVSNVLAMQAAADLDRVDRIVIRDGWRDLTVNGPELL
;
A
#
# COMPACT_ATOMS: atom_id res chain seq x y z
N MET A 1 3.85 -6.39 10.69
CA MET A 1 4.06 -6.08 9.26
C MET A 1 3.63 -7.29 8.45
N ASN A 2 2.71 -7.13 7.51
CA ASN A 2 2.16 -8.19 6.67
C ASN A 2 2.74 -8.09 5.25
N ALA A 3 3.42 -9.15 4.82
CA ALA A 3 4.10 -9.23 3.52
C ALA A 3 3.60 -10.39 2.64
N VAL A 4 2.46 -10.97 2.98
CA VAL A 4 1.86 -12.06 2.20
C VAL A 4 1.16 -11.52 0.94
N GLN A 5 0.74 -12.42 0.06
CA GLN A 5 -0.06 -12.09 -1.13
C GLN A 5 -1.35 -11.34 -0.76
N TYR A 6 -1.71 -10.35 -1.58
CA TYR A 6 -2.79 -9.41 -1.28
C TYR A 6 -4.17 -10.06 -1.03
N ALA A 7 -4.38 -11.28 -1.55
CA ALA A 7 -5.59 -12.04 -1.34
C ALA A 7 -5.89 -12.30 0.15
N PHE A 8 -4.85 -12.40 0.99
CA PHE A 8 -4.98 -12.68 2.42
C PHE A 8 -4.94 -11.41 3.29
N HIS A 9 -4.84 -10.22 2.69
CA HIS A 9 -4.65 -8.98 3.46
C HIS A 9 -5.80 -8.68 4.43
N LEU A 10 -7.04 -8.92 4.00
CA LEU A 10 -8.22 -8.73 4.86
C LEU A 10 -8.25 -9.72 6.02
N ASP A 11 -7.97 -10.99 5.76
CA ASP A 11 -7.97 -12.01 6.82
C ASP A 11 -6.92 -11.71 7.88
N VAL A 12 -5.71 -11.31 7.45
CA VAL A 12 -4.64 -10.91 8.37
C VAL A 12 -4.99 -9.61 9.10
N MET A 13 -5.66 -8.65 8.44
CA MET A 13 -6.07 -7.40 9.07
C MET A 13 -7.17 -7.62 10.14
N GLU A 14 -8.13 -8.49 9.87
CA GLU A 14 -9.13 -8.94 10.84
C GLU A 14 -8.49 -9.68 12.02
N ALA A 15 -7.52 -10.55 11.75
CA ALA A 15 -6.76 -11.24 12.79
C ALA A 15 -5.95 -10.25 13.65
N ALA A 16 -5.34 -9.23 13.05
CA ALA A 16 -4.62 -8.19 13.77
C ALA A 16 -5.55 -7.38 14.69
N LEU A 17 -6.75 -7.04 14.20
CA LEU A 17 -7.77 -6.36 14.99
C LEU A 17 -8.23 -7.22 16.17
N ALA A 18 -8.50 -8.51 15.95
CA ALA A 18 -8.89 -9.46 16.99
C ALA A 18 -7.78 -9.65 18.05
N ALA A 19 -6.52 -9.72 17.62
CA ALA A 19 -5.36 -9.80 18.50
C ALA A 19 -4.99 -8.46 19.17
N ARG A 20 -5.71 -7.37 18.84
CA ARG A 20 -5.46 -6.00 19.29
C ARG A 20 -4.04 -5.50 19.02
N VAL A 21 -3.51 -5.79 17.83
CA VAL A 21 -2.19 -5.31 17.39
C VAL A 21 -2.30 -4.35 16.20
N PRO A 22 -1.37 -3.39 16.04
CA PRO A 22 -1.30 -2.55 14.85
C PRO A 22 -1.10 -3.36 13.57
N TYR A 23 -1.60 -2.83 12.46
CA TYR A 23 -1.53 -3.48 11.14
C TYR A 23 -0.80 -2.61 10.12
N LEU A 24 0.10 -3.22 9.35
CA LEU A 24 0.84 -2.56 8.26
C LEU A 24 1.00 -3.58 7.13
N ASP A 25 0.90 -3.16 5.86
CA ASP A 25 1.17 -3.99 4.68
C ASP A 25 1.77 -3.18 3.51
N PHE A 26 2.18 -3.88 2.45
CA PHE A 26 2.75 -3.28 1.23
C PHE A 26 1.72 -3.00 0.12
N GLY A 27 0.44 -3.22 0.38
CA GLY A 27 -0.65 -3.00 -0.56
C GLY A 27 -0.86 -4.13 -1.55
N GLY A 28 -1.92 -3.99 -2.33
CA GLY A 28 -2.32 -4.92 -3.38
C GLY A 28 -3.15 -4.21 -4.43
N LEU A 29 -4.02 -4.95 -5.11
CA LEU A 29 -4.95 -4.33 -6.06
C LEU A 29 -5.86 -3.31 -5.35
N PHE A 30 -6.09 -2.15 -5.98
CA PHE A 30 -6.76 -1.00 -5.33
C PHE A 30 -8.11 -1.36 -4.69
N HIS A 31 -8.88 -2.27 -5.30
CA HIS A 31 -10.19 -2.68 -4.80
C HIS A 31 -10.09 -3.47 -3.49
N MET A 32 -8.98 -4.17 -3.25
CA MET A 32 -8.71 -4.86 -1.98
C MET A 32 -8.35 -3.84 -0.89
N THR A 33 -7.51 -2.86 -1.21
CA THR A 33 -7.22 -1.75 -0.28
C THR A 33 -8.48 -0.97 0.09
N ARG A 34 -9.42 -0.74 -0.85
CA ARG A 34 -10.73 -0.14 -0.52
C ARG A 34 -11.52 -0.94 0.50
N ARG A 35 -11.46 -2.27 0.45
CA ARG A 35 -12.09 -3.13 1.45
C ARG A 35 -11.39 -3.02 2.81
N GLN A 36 -10.06 -2.95 2.83
CA GLN A 36 -9.30 -2.74 4.07
C GLN A 36 -9.62 -1.41 4.74
N LEU A 37 -9.74 -0.33 3.95
CA LEU A 37 -10.10 1.00 4.46
C LEU A 37 -11.51 1.04 5.08
N ALA A 38 -12.40 0.12 4.71
CA ALA A 38 -13.71 0.00 5.36
C ALA A 38 -13.63 -0.47 6.83
N LEU A 39 -12.47 -0.94 7.30
CA LEU A 39 -12.22 -1.27 8.71
C LEU A 39 -11.74 -0.08 9.56
N ASP A 40 -11.60 1.14 9.00
CA ASP A 40 -11.04 2.31 9.70
C ASP A 40 -11.71 2.57 11.06
N GLU A 41 -13.04 2.61 11.11
CA GLU A 41 -13.77 2.85 12.37
C GLU A 41 -13.47 1.79 13.44
N ARG A 42 -13.30 0.53 13.05
CA ARG A 42 -13.01 -0.57 13.98
C ARG A 42 -11.60 -0.46 14.57
N PHE A 43 -10.62 -0.08 13.75
CA PHE A 43 -9.26 0.17 14.22
C PHE A 43 -9.18 1.42 15.11
N ARG A 44 -9.88 2.50 14.73
CA ARG A 44 -9.99 3.72 15.56
C ARG A 44 -10.63 3.42 16.92
N ALA A 45 -11.75 2.70 16.96
CA ALA A 45 -12.42 2.31 18.20
C ALA A 45 -11.53 1.43 19.09
N ALA A 46 -10.66 0.60 18.49
CA ALA A 46 -9.68 -0.19 19.22
C ALA A 46 -8.43 0.60 19.67
N GLY A 47 -8.26 1.85 19.20
CA GLY A 47 -7.06 2.65 19.46
C GLY A 47 -5.81 2.11 18.75
N LEU A 48 -5.98 1.47 17.59
CA LEU A 48 -4.91 0.80 16.85
C LEU A 48 -4.60 1.52 15.54
N LEU A 49 -3.31 1.58 15.21
CA LEU A 49 -2.85 2.06 13.91
C LEU A 49 -3.03 0.97 12.85
N ALA A 50 -3.60 1.34 11.70
CA ALA A 50 -3.57 0.54 10.49
C ALA A 50 -3.12 1.40 9.30
N VAL A 51 -2.07 0.97 8.59
CA VAL A 51 -1.62 1.65 7.36
C VAL A 51 -1.41 0.62 6.25
N PRO A 52 -2.40 0.45 5.36
CA PRO A 52 -2.22 -0.36 4.16
C PRO A 52 -1.45 0.41 3.08
N GLY A 53 -0.79 -0.30 2.17
CA GLY A 53 -0.19 0.28 0.97
C GLY A 53 1.14 1.01 1.19
N LEU A 54 2.02 0.46 2.02
CA LEU A 54 3.39 0.99 2.25
C LEU A 54 4.42 0.46 1.24
N GLY A 55 3.98 0.07 0.04
CA GLY A 55 4.84 -0.45 -1.01
C GLY A 55 5.41 0.64 -1.91
N GLN A 56 5.70 0.27 -3.16
CA GLN A 56 6.14 1.20 -4.18
C GLN A 56 4.95 1.85 -4.91
N VAL A 57 4.08 1.01 -5.49
CA VAL A 57 2.86 1.41 -6.22
C VAL A 57 1.73 0.44 -5.88
N PRO A 58 0.93 0.70 -4.84
CA PRO A 58 0.79 1.94 -4.06
C PRO A 58 1.87 2.13 -2.96
N GLY A 59 2.07 3.37 -2.51
CA GLY A 59 2.92 3.72 -1.37
C GLY A 59 3.86 4.89 -1.64
N VAL A 60 5.11 4.65 -2.03
CA VAL A 60 6.06 5.70 -2.45
C VAL A 60 5.43 6.62 -3.49
N SER A 61 4.76 6.03 -4.49
CA SER A 61 4.03 6.78 -5.52
C SER A 61 2.94 7.71 -4.95
N ASN A 62 2.23 7.30 -3.90
CA ASN A 62 1.21 8.13 -3.24
C ASN A 62 1.84 9.33 -2.54
N VAL A 63 2.95 9.11 -1.82
CA VAL A 63 3.67 10.19 -1.12
C VAL A 63 4.27 11.18 -2.12
N LEU A 64 4.90 10.69 -3.19
CA LEU A 64 5.44 11.55 -4.25
C LEU A 64 4.33 12.34 -4.97
N ALA A 65 3.19 11.70 -5.24
CA ALA A 65 2.03 12.37 -5.83
C ALA A 65 1.51 13.50 -4.92
N MET A 66 1.37 13.24 -3.62
CA MET A 66 0.96 14.26 -2.64
C MET A 66 1.98 15.39 -2.54
N GLN A 67 3.27 15.07 -2.46
CA GLN A 67 4.33 16.08 -2.38
C GLN A 67 4.37 16.96 -3.64
N ALA A 68 4.24 16.38 -4.83
CA ALA A 68 4.21 17.13 -6.09
C ALA A 68 2.96 18.03 -6.22
N ALA A 69 1.85 17.63 -5.59
CA ALA A 69 0.60 18.38 -5.61
C ALA A 69 0.52 19.48 -4.54
N ALA A 70 1.41 19.48 -3.53
CA ALA A 70 1.26 20.27 -2.31
C ALA A 70 1.20 21.79 -2.54
N ASP A 71 1.94 22.29 -3.53
CA ASP A 71 2.06 23.72 -3.83
C ASP A 71 1.19 24.17 -5.01
N LEU A 72 0.27 23.30 -5.47
CA LEU A 72 -0.61 23.59 -6.62
C LEU A 72 -2.04 23.86 -6.16
N ASP A 73 -2.65 24.93 -6.66
CA ASP A 73 -4.07 25.23 -6.42
C ASP A 73 -5.01 24.16 -7.01
N ARG A 74 -4.58 23.52 -8.11
CA ARG A 74 -5.35 22.47 -8.80
C ARG A 74 -4.44 21.49 -9.52
N VAL A 75 -4.79 20.21 -9.44
CA VAL A 75 -4.15 19.11 -10.20
C VAL A 75 -5.19 18.47 -11.11
N ASP A 76 -5.01 18.60 -12.43
CA ASP A 76 -5.93 17.97 -13.41
C ASP A 76 -5.63 16.50 -13.66
N ARG A 77 -4.35 16.09 -13.58
CA ARG A 77 -3.93 14.71 -13.82
C ARG A 77 -2.62 14.39 -13.13
N ILE A 78 -2.55 13.19 -12.55
CA ILE A 78 -1.31 12.55 -12.12
C ILE A 78 -1.12 11.30 -12.96
N VAL A 79 0.06 11.13 -13.56
CA VAL A 79 0.42 9.94 -14.32
C VAL A 79 1.64 9.31 -13.67
N ILE A 80 1.47 8.10 -13.13
CA ILE A 80 2.56 7.33 -12.55
C ILE A 80 3.02 6.31 -13.59
N ARG A 81 4.34 6.25 -13.81
CA ARG A 81 4.99 5.20 -14.59
C ARG A 81 5.97 4.49 -13.67
N ASP A 82 5.82 3.19 -13.61
CA ASP A 82 6.64 2.31 -12.79
C ASP A 82 7.15 1.15 -13.63
N GLY A 83 8.39 0.76 -13.38
CA GLY A 83 9.08 -0.31 -14.07
C GLY A 83 10.37 -0.64 -13.36
N TRP A 84 10.75 -1.90 -13.45
CA TRP A 84 12.04 -2.38 -12.98
C TRP A 84 12.88 -2.86 -14.16
N ARG A 85 14.19 -2.73 -14.03
CA ARG A 85 15.17 -3.24 -14.98
C ARG A 85 16.30 -3.90 -14.21
N ASP A 86 16.68 -5.10 -14.65
CA ASP A 86 17.92 -5.72 -14.20
C ASP A 86 19.11 -5.02 -14.87
N LEU A 87 20.04 -4.53 -14.05
CA LEU A 87 21.31 -3.92 -14.51
C LEU A 87 22.52 -4.81 -14.17
N THR A 88 22.28 -6.06 -13.75
CA THR A 88 23.34 -7.02 -13.41
C THR A 88 24.17 -7.34 -14.65
N VAL A 89 25.45 -6.98 -14.59
CA VAL A 89 26.42 -7.30 -15.65
C VAL A 89 26.65 -8.81 -15.68
N ASN A 90 26.55 -9.42 -16.86
CA ASN A 90 26.61 -10.87 -17.07
C ASN A 90 25.53 -11.65 -16.28
N GLY A 91 24.36 -11.04 -16.04
CA GLY A 91 23.20 -11.74 -15.51
C GLY A 91 22.71 -12.84 -16.47
N PRO A 92 21.96 -13.84 -15.97
CA PRO A 92 21.38 -14.87 -16.82
C PRO A 92 20.47 -14.24 -17.89
N GLU A 93 20.49 -14.77 -19.12
CA GLU A 93 19.49 -14.39 -20.12
C GLU A 93 18.10 -14.75 -19.58
N LEU A 94 17.23 -13.75 -19.50
CA LEU A 94 15.82 -13.96 -19.18
C LEU A 94 15.16 -14.61 -20.41
N LEU A 95 14.58 -15.80 -20.23
CA LEU A 95 13.78 -16.52 -21.25
C LEU A 95 12.58 -15.69 -21.71
#